data_AF-A0A7S1S6E0-F1
#
_entry.id   AF-A0A7S1S6E0-F1
#
_cell.length_a   1.000
_cell.length_b   1.000
_cell.length_c   1.000
_cell.angle_alpha   90.00
_cell.angle_beta   90.00
_cell.angle_gamma   90.00
#
_symmetry.space_group_name_H-M   'P 1'
#
loop_
_entity.id
_entity.type
_entity.pdbx_description
1 polymer ?
#
loop_
_entity_poly.entity_id
_entity_poly.type
_entity_poly.pdbx_seq_one_letter_code
_entity_poly.pdbx_strand_id
1 'polypeptide(L)'
;IPIGLLLACIVLKYHSQERVARFSDSQILCTMFTAFVVHIIMHWFVLFWLVPLTARDHEHTPIPYSDISRKVPCSWFSANPVHCLRSRYIKHHEPPCDFYFLGKEHLLKPNPEAGIYFQSAAAAVSPRHNLRSPRHEQDVSGTKSFANWWSSARNRTASGASGESAASDRPHA
;
A
#
# COMPACT_ATOMS: atom_id res chain seq x y z
N ILE A 1 -13.07 12.29 1.04
CA ILE A 1 -14.20 11.41 0.66
C ILE A 1 -14.79 10.66 1.87
N PRO A 2 -14.07 9.80 2.62
CA PRO A 2 -14.65 9.13 3.79
C PRO A 2 -15.08 10.11 4.90
N ILE A 3 -14.36 11.24 5.06
CA ILE A 3 -14.63 12.25 6.08
C ILE A 3 -15.91 13.06 5.80
N GLY A 4 -16.24 13.31 4.54
CA GLY A 4 -17.48 14.01 4.15
C GLY A 4 -18.73 13.20 4.46
N LEU A 5 -18.65 11.87 4.29
CA LEU A 5 -19.74 10.96 4.65
C LEU A 5 -19.90 10.87 6.17
N LEU A 6 -18.80 10.89 6.92
CA LEU A 6 -18.84 10.95 8.39
C LEU A 6 -19.47 12.26 8.90
N LEU A 7 -19.19 13.41 8.25
CA LEU A 7 -19.85 14.69 8.58
C LEU A 7 -21.36 14.63 8.33
N ALA A 8 -21.80 14.06 7.21
CA ALA A 8 -23.23 13.86 6.95
C ALA A 8 -23.88 12.94 8.00
N CYS A 9 -23.19 11.87 8.41
CA CYS A 9 -23.66 10.98 9.48
C CYS A 9 -23.70 11.66 10.85
N ILE A 10 -22.76 12.57 11.16
CA ILE A 10 -22.74 13.34 12.40
C ILE A 10 -23.90 14.34 12.42
N VAL A 11 -24.20 15.01 11.30
CA VAL A 11 -25.38 15.89 11.18
C VAL A 11 -26.67 15.11 11.38
N LEU A 12 -26.79 13.92 10.78
CA LEU A 12 -27.95 13.04 10.96
C LEU A 12 -28.10 12.57 12.42
N LYS A 13 -26.99 12.20 13.05
CA LYS A 13 -26.97 11.77 14.45
C LYS A 13 -27.31 12.91 15.42
N TYR A 14 -26.78 14.11 15.18
CA TYR A 14 -27.08 15.30 15.96
C TYR A 14 -28.57 15.67 15.86
N HIS A 15 -29.13 15.63 14.64
CA HIS A 15 -30.55 15.86 14.41
C HIS A 15 -31.44 14.75 15.01
N SER A 16 -30.96 13.51 15.10
CA SER A 16 -31.70 12.40 15.75
C SER A 16 -31.72 12.50 17.28
N GLN A 17 -30.79 13.24 17.89
CA GLN A 17 -30.72 13.42 19.34
C GLN A 17 -31.49 14.65 19.85
N GLU A 18 -31.92 15.56 18.97
CA GLU A 18 -32.69 16.72 19.40
C GLU A 18 -34.18 16.43 19.54
N ARG A 19 -34.66 16.64 20.77
CA ARG A 19 -36.06 16.75 21.22
C ARG A 19 -36.81 17.94 20.59
N VAL A 20 -36.40 18.44 19.43
CA VAL A 20 -36.78 19.76 18.89
C VAL A 20 -37.26 19.62 17.44
N ALA A 21 -38.50 20.07 17.20
CA ALA A 21 -39.20 20.27 15.93
C ALA A 21 -39.13 19.17 14.84
N ARG A 22 -40.30 18.65 14.43
CA ARG A 22 -40.46 17.83 13.22
C ARG A 22 -40.12 18.66 11.98
N PHE A 23 -38.86 18.63 11.55
CA PHE A 23 -38.47 19.12 10.23
C PHE A 23 -38.96 18.14 9.16
N SER A 24 -39.38 18.65 8.01
CA SER A 24 -39.83 17.82 6.88
C SER A 24 -38.65 17.08 6.27
N ASP A 25 -38.87 15.86 5.76
CA ASP A 25 -37.83 15.02 5.15
C ASP A 25 -36.99 15.74 4.08
N SER A 26 -37.60 16.68 3.36
CA SER A 26 -36.94 17.53 2.36
C SER A 26 -35.83 18.40 2.95
N GLN A 27 -36.00 18.93 4.16
CA GLN A 27 -35.03 19.80 4.82
C GLN A 27 -33.79 19.02 5.27
N ILE A 28 -33.97 17.78 5.73
CA ILE A 28 -32.85 16.90 6.13
C ILE A 28 -31.99 16.54 4.91
N LEU A 29 -32.63 16.21 3.78
CA LEU A 29 -31.90 15.92 2.55
C LEU A 29 -31.08 17.14 2.08
N CYS A 30 -31.68 18.34 2.13
CA CYS A 30 -31.01 19.58 1.77
C CYS A 30 -29.80 19.88 2.67
N THR A 31 -29.90 19.66 3.99
CA THR A 31 -28.78 19.90 4.89
C THR A 31 -27.63 18.91 4.67
N MET A 32 -27.93 17.62 4.45
CA MET A 32 -26.92 16.60 4.14
C MET A 32 -26.18 16.91 2.83
N PHE A 33 -26.91 17.27 1.78
CA PHE A 33 -26.32 17.64 0.49
C PHE A 33 -25.46 18.91 0.61
N THR A 34 -25.93 19.92 1.33
CA THR A 34 -25.19 21.16 1.55
C THR A 34 -23.89 20.90 2.31
N ALA A 35 -23.93 20.08 3.37
CA ALA A 35 -22.74 19.70 4.12
C ALA A 35 -21.69 18.98 3.24
N PHE A 36 -22.14 18.11 2.34
CA PHE A 36 -21.26 17.43 1.39
C PHE A 36 -20.62 18.40 0.39
N VAL A 37 -21.39 19.31 -0.19
CA VAL A 37 -20.89 20.33 -1.13
C VAL A 37 -19.89 21.26 -0.44
N VAL A 38 -20.19 21.74 0.78
CA VAL A 38 -19.28 22.57 1.58
C VAL A 38 -17.97 21.82 1.86
N HIS A 39 -18.01 20.52 2.17
CA HIS A 39 -16.82 19.71 2.37
C HIS A 39 -15.95 19.60 1.11
N ILE A 40 -16.56 19.41 -0.07
CA ILE A 40 -15.84 19.38 -1.35
C ILE A 40 -15.17 20.74 -1.61
N ILE A 41 -15.92 21.83 -1.44
CA ILE A 41 -15.42 23.19 -1.64
C ILE A 41 -14.26 23.47 -0.69
N MET A 42 -14.39 23.11 0.60
CA MET A 42 -13.31 23.25 1.59
C MET A 42 -12.04 22.50 1.15
N HIS A 43 -12.16 21.25 0.72
CA HIS A 43 -11.01 20.49 0.22
C HIS A 43 -10.39 21.11 -1.03
N TRP A 44 -11.23 21.61 -1.94
CA TRP A 44 -10.77 22.32 -3.13
C TRP A 44 -9.98 23.58 -2.76
N PHE A 45 -10.48 24.40 -1.84
CA PHE A 45 -9.75 25.56 -1.33
C PHE A 45 -8.43 25.18 -0.64
N VAL A 46 -8.43 24.15 0.20
CA VAL A 46 -7.20 23.65 0.83
C VAL A 46 -6.20 23.20 -0.23
N LEU A 47 -6.61 22.46 -1.25
CA LEU A 47 -5.71 22.05 -2.32
C LEU A 47 -5.19 23.23 -3.14
N PHE A 48 -6.02 24.24 -3.43
CA PHE A 48 -5.60 25.37 -4.25
C PHE A 48 -4.81 26.44 -3.50
N TRP A 49 -5.01 26.59 -2.19
CA TRP A 49 -4.32 27.61 -1.39
C TRP A 49 -3.18 27.03 -0.54
N LEU A 50 -3.37 25.85 0.07
CA LEU A 50 -2.36 25.25 0.93
C LEU A 50 -1.24 24.59 0.14
N VAL A 51 -1.57 23.90 -0.97
CA VAL A 51 -0.56 23.21 -1.79
C VAL A 51 0.45 24.19 -2.39
N PRO A 52 0.09 25.33 -3.03
CA PRO A 52 1.11 26.25 -3.51
C PRO A 52 1.91 26.90 -2.37
N LEU A 53 1.34 27.03 -1.17
CA LEU A 53 2.08 27.53 0.00
C LEU A 53 3.13 26.54 0.52
N THR A 54 2.87 25.24 0.32
CA THR A 54 3.73 24.15 0.81
C THR A 54 4.56 23.50 -0.30
N ALA A 55 4.31 23.87 -1.56
CA ALA A 55 5.13 23.51 -2.69
C ALA A 55 6.49 24.18 -2.51
N ARG A 56 7.43 23.42 -1.97
CA ARG A 56 8.84 23.79 -2.02
C ARG A 56 9.24 23.74 -3.48
N ASP A 57 9.69 24.88 -4.00
CA ASP A 57 10.36 24.92 -5.30
C ASP A 57 11.57 24.00 -5.22
N HIS A 58 11.48 22.86 -5.91
CA HIS A 58 12.62 21.99 -6.10
C HIS A 58 13.41 22.64 -7.23
N GLU A 59 14.58 23.21 -6.91
CA GLU A 59 15.50 23.68 -7.93
C GLU A 59 15.78 22.53 -8.91
N HIS A 60 15.42 22.73 -10.17
CA HIS A 60 15.74 21.78 -11.22
C HIS A 60 17.25 21.71 -11.36
N THR A 61 17.83 20.58 -10.98
CA THR A 61 19.24 20.34 -11.21
C THR A 61 19.48 20.26 -12.73
N PRO A 62 20.42 21.05 -13.30
CA PRO A 62 20.70 21.04 -14.74
C PRO A 62 21.45 19.77 -15.19
N ILE A 63 21.71 18.83 -14.28
CA ILE A 63 22.50 17.64 -14.51
C ILE A 63 21.58 16.56 -15.09
N PRO A 64 21.95 15.93 -16.22
CA PRO A 64 21.15 14.87 -16.80
C PRO A 64 21.06 13.67 -15.84
N TYR A 65 19.89 13.03 -15.83
CA TYR A 65 19.63 11.88 -14.95
C TYR A 65 20.64 10.75 -15.10
N SER A 66 21.15 10.53 -16.33
CA SER A 66 22.17 9.51 -16.63
C SER A 66 23.44 9.68 -15.79
N ASP A 67 23.82 10.91 -15.50
CA ASP A 67 25.09 11.20 -14.81
C ASP A 67 24.96 11.05 -13.30
N ILE A 68 23.78 11.37 -12.74
CA ILE A 68 23.48 11.17 -11.32
C ILE A 68 23.27 9.68 -11.02
N SER A 69 22.50 8.99 -11.86
CA SER A 69 22.19 7.56 -11.71
C SER A 69 23.42 6.66 -11.92
N ARG A 70 24.50 7.14 -12.53
CA ARG A 70 25.81 6.46 -12.53
C ARG A 70 26.47 6.43 -11.16
N LYS A 71 26.24 7.45 -10.33
CA LYS A 71 26.90 7.61 -9.02
C LYS A 71 26.13 6.90 -7.90
N VAL A 72 24.82 6.80 -8.03
CA VAL A 72 23.93 6.27 -6.99
C VAL A 72 23.33 4.95 -7.46
N PRO A 73 23.59 3.82 -6.77
CA PRO A 73 23.04 2.50 -7.15
C PRO A 73 21.52 2.42 -6.92
N CYS A 74 21.02 3.14 -5.91
CA CYS A 74 19.61 3.27 -5.60
C CYS A 74 18.98 4.36 -6.45
N SER A 75 18.50 3.97 -7.63
CA SER A 75 17.73 4.82 -8.52
C SER A 75 16.24 4.55 -8.31
N TRP A 76 15.36 5.46 -8.78
CA TRP A 76 13.92 5.21 -8.75
C TRP A 76 13.51 3.90 -9.46
N PHE A 77 14.25 3.50 -10.51
CA PHE A 77 14.02 2.25 -11.23
C PHE A 77 14.44 1.02 -10.43
N SER A 78 15.64 1.03 -9.84
CA SER A 78 16.16 -0.10 -9.07
C SER A 78 15.54 -0.22 -7.66
N ALA A 79 14.99 0.86 -7.10
CA ALA A 79 14.28 0.85 -5.83
C ALA A 79 12.81 0.41 -5.94
N ASN A 80 12.23 0.42 -7.16
CA ASN A 80 10.84 0.08 -7.37
C ASN A 80 10.71 -1.39 -7.85
N PRO A 81 10.17 -2.31 -7.02
CA PRO A 81 10.06 -3.71 -7.38
C PRO A 81 9.12 -3.95 -8.57
N VAL A 82 8.09 -3.09 -8.73
CA VAL A 82 7.16 -3.18 -9.87
C VAL A 82 7.89 -2.88 -11.17
N HIS A 83 8.83 -1.93 -11.18
CA HIS A 83 9.65 -1.64 -12.35
C HIS A 83 10.61 -2.77 -12.70
N CYS A 84 11.24 -3.37 -11.69
CA CYS A 84 12.12 -4.53 -11.87
C CYS A 84 11.36 -5.71 -12.51
N LEU A 85 10.17 -6.02 -12.00
CA LEU A 85 9.32 -7.07 -12.55
C LEU A 85 8.86 -6.73 -13.97
N ARG A 86 8.42 -5.50 -14.22
CA ARG A 86 8.00 -5.05 -15.56
C ARG A 86 9.16 -5.14 -16.56
N SER A 87 10.37 -4.79 -16.16
CA SER A 87 11.57 -4.89 -17.00
C SER A 87 11.84 -6.33 -17.42
N ARG A 88 11.63 -7.30 -16.52
CA ARG A 88 11.92 -8.71 -16.76
C ARG A 88 10.83 -9.43 -17.55
N TYR A 89 9.57 -9.21 -17.20
CA TYR A 89 8.45 -10.02 -17.70
C TYR A 89 7.62 -9.38 -18.80
N ILE A 90 7.67 -8.05 -18.94
CA ILE A 90 6.86 -7.32 -19.93
C ILE A 90 7.77 -6.74 -21.02
N LYS A 91 8.83 -6.05 -20.61
CA LYS A 91 9.75 -5.40 -21.56
C LYS A 91 10.90 -6.29 -22.02
N HIS A 92 11.15 -7.41 -21.33
CA HIS A 92 12.22 -8.35 -21.64
C HIS A 92 13.60 -7.68 -21.88
N HIS A 93 13.94 -6.67 -21.08
CA HIS A 93 15.23 -5.99 -21.21
C HIS A 93 16.40 -6.95 -20.92
N GLU A 94 17.50 -6.80 -21.65
CA GLU A 94 18.70 -7.61 -21.49
C GLU A 94 19.92 -6.69 -21.25
N PRO A 95 20.46 -6.59 -20.02
CA PRO A 95 20.04 -7.25 -18.78
C PRO A 95 18.79 -6.61 -18.14
N PRO A 96 17.96 -7.38 -17.41
CA PRO A 96 16.77 -6.84 -16.75
C PRO A 96 17.15 -5.90 -15.60
N CYS A 97 16.23 -5.01 -15.24
CA CYS A 97 16.35 -4.18 -14.03
C CYS A 97 16.29 -5.06 -12.78
N ASP A 98 17.42 -5.19 -12.09
CA ASP A 98 17.49 -5.87 -10.80
C ASP A 98 17.19 -4.91 -9.64
N PHE A 99 16.59 -5.47 -8.59
CA PHE A 99 16.24 -4.71 -7.39
C PHE A 99 17.50 -4.36 -6.58
N TYR A 100 17.58 -3.10 -6.15
CA TYR A 100 18.68 -2.62 -5.32
C TYR A 100 18.63 -3.26 -3.93
N PHE A 101 19.71 -3.96 -3.56
CA PHE A 101 19.95 -4.45 -2.21
C PHE A 101 21.26 -3.86 -1.68
N LEU A 102 21.20 -3.31 -0.47
CA LEU A 102 22.37 -2.78 0.24
C LEU A 102 23.41 -3.88 0.44
N GLY A 103 24.68 -3.61 0.12
CA GLY A 103 25.80 -4.55 0.16
C GLY A 103 25.89 -5.51 -1.03
N LYS A 104 24.92 -5.49 -1.95
CA LYS A 104 24.89 -6.29 -3.19
C LYS A 104 24.84 -5.42 -4.45
N GLU A 105 25.33 -4.20 -4.36
CA GLU A 105 25.32 -3.22 -5.45
C GLU A 105 26.15 -3.68 -6.65
N HIS A 106 27.15 -4.53 -6.41
CA HIS A 106 27.98 -5.15 -7.44
C HIS A 106 27.21 -6.13 -8.35
N LEU A 107 26.01 -6.57 -7.95
CA LEU A 107 25.16 -7.42 -8.80
C LEU A 107 24.36 -6.63 -9.82
N LEU A 108 24.20 -5.31 -9.61
CA LEU A 108 23.45 -4.46 -10.53
C LEU A 108 24.22 -4.31 -11.84
N LYS A 109 23.52 -4.59 -12.95
CA LYS A 109 24.06 -4.44 -14.30
C LYS A 109 23.52 -3.14 -14.91
N PRO A 110 24.38 -2.33 -15.54
CA PRO A 110 23.91 -1.15 -16.25
C PRO A 110 23.08 -1.56 -17.47
N ASN A 111 21.94 -0.92 -17.65
CA ASN A 111 21.12 -1.01 -18.85
C ASN A 111 20.47 0.36 -19.15
N PRO A 112 21.00 1.11 -20.15
CA PRO A 112 20.45 2.39 -20.56
C PRO A 112 18.99 2.33 -21.01
N GLU A 113 18.53 1.24 -21.63
CA GLU A 113 17.14 1.06 -22.08
C GLU A 113 16.16 0.94 -20.90
N ALA A 114 16.63 0.37 -19.79
CA ALA A 114 15.87 0.28 -18.54
C ALA A 114 16.02 1.55 -17.66
N GLY A 115 16.85 2.52 -18.07
CA GLY A 115 17.15 3.72 -17.27
C GLY A 115 18.15 3.49 -16.14
N ILE A 116 18.95 2.41 -16.20
CA ILE A 116 19.92 2.05 -15.18
C ILE A 116 21.32 2.32 -15.72
N TYR A 117 22.05 3.21 -15.05
CA TYR A 117 23.39 3.60 -15.49
C TYR A 117 24.48 3.30 -14.46
N PHE A 118 24.11 2.82 -13.27
CA PHE A 118 25.07 2.46 -12.24
C PHE A 118 25.90 1.25 -12.65
N GLN A 119 27.21 1.38 -12.51
CA GLN A 119 28.15 0.27 -12.66
C GLN A 119 29.06 0.27 -11.43
N SER A 120 28.97 -0.80 -10.64
CA SER A 120 29.95 -1.01 -9.57
C SER A 120 31.31 -1.28 -10.18
N ALA A 121 32.36 -0.68 -9.63
CA ALA A 121 33.71 -1.22 -9.82
C ALA A 121 33.66 -2.69 -9.41
N ALA A 122 34.15 -3.59 -10.28
CA ALA A 122 34.20 -5.01 -9.99
C ALA A 122 34.78 -5.18 -8.59
N ALA A 123 34.07 -5.92 -7.73
CA ALA A 123 34.51 -6.16 -6.38
C ALA A 123 35.92 -6.75 -6.44
N ALA A 124 36.94 -5.90 -6.22
CA ALA A 124 38.19 -6.36 -5.67
C ALA A 124 37.76 -6.98 -4.36
N VAL A 125 37.64 -8.32 -4.37
CA VAL A 125 37.25 -9.13 -3.25
C VAL A 125 38.19 -8.75 -2.12
N SER A 126 37.77 -7.79 -1.30
CA SER A 126 38.39 -7.57 -0.01
C SER A 126 38.02 -8.83 0.77
N PRO A 127 38.99 -9.66 1.19
CA PRO A 127 38.70 -10.86 1.96
C PRO A 127 38.31 -10.42 3.37
N ARG A 128 37.11 -9.85 3.52
CA ARG A 128 36.51 -9.55 4.81
C ARG A 128 35.66 -10.74 5.18
N HIS A 129 36.37 -11.67 5.81
CA HIS A 129 35.94 -12.50 6.93
C HIS A 129 34.43 -12.76 7.01
N ASN A 130 34.06 -14.03 6.82
CA ASN A 130 32.77 -14.60 7.16
C ASN A 130 32.37 -14.23 8.62
N LEU A 131 31.83 -13.04 8.83
CA LEU A 131 30.86 -12.80 9.90
C LEU A 131 29.52 -13.26 9.36
N ARG A 132 29.43 -14.58 9.15
CA ARG A 132 28.15 -15.29 9.08
C ARG A 132 27.53 -15.13 10.47
N SER A 133 26.84 -14.01 10.70
CA SER A 133 25.94 -13.95 11.84
C SER A 133 24.81 -14.95 11.54
N PRO A 134 24.50 -15.88 12.45
CA PRO A 134 23.35 -16.76 12.30
C PRO A 134 22.09 -15.92 12.58
N ARG A 135 21.66 -15.10 11.62
CA ARG A 135 20.41 -14.33 11.75
C ARG A 135 19.66 -14.11 10.43
N HIS A 136 19.77 -15.07 9.50
CA HIS A 136 18.85 -15.11 8.36
C HIS A 136 18.53 -16.54 7.92
N GLU A 137 18.29 -17.41 8.90
CA GLU A 137 17.57 -18.68 8.70
C GLU A 137 16.32 -18.70 9.59
N GLN A 138 15.54 -17.62 9.49
CA GLN A 138 14.19 -17.53 10.05
C GLN A 138 13.37 -16.70 9.06
N ASP A 139 12.91 -17.31 7.96
CA ASP A 139 11.51 -17.14 7.51
C ASP A 139 11.11 -18.07 6.34
N VAL A 140 11.39 -19.37 6.44
CA VAL A 140 10.74 -20.39 5.57
C VAL A 140 9.91 -21.39 6.40
N SER A 141 9.78 -21.14 7.71
CA SER A 141 8.89 -21.90 8.61
C SER A 141 7.47 -21.30 8.69
N GLY A 142 7.28 -20.02 8.33
CA GLY A 142 5.97 -19.36 8.34
C GLY A 142 4.98 -19.88 7.29
N THR A 143 5.47 -20.39 6.16
CA THR A 143 4.60 -20.94 5.09
C THR A 143 3.94 -22.26 5.50
N LYS A 144 4.59 -23.06 6.34
CA LYS A 144 4.00 -24.30 6.89
C LYS A 144 2.94 -24.00 7.96
N SER A 145 3.15 -22.95 8.75
CA SER A 145 2.18 -22.52 9.78
C SER A 145 0.87 -22.02 9.14
N PHE A 146 0.95 -21.22 8.08
CA PHE A 146 -0.24 -20.75 7.37
C PHE A 146 -0.98 -21.88 6.64
N ALA A 147 -0.27 -22.81 5.99
CA ALA A 147 -0.88 -23.97 5.35
C ALA A 147 -1.59 -24.90 6.36
N ASN A 148 -0.98 -25.11 7.54
CA ASN A 148 -1.57 -25.91 8.63
C ASN A 148 -2.76 -25.21 9.28
N TRP A 149 -2.69 -23.88 9.46
CA TRP A 149 -3.82 -23.09 9.96
C TRP A 149 -5.01 -23.10 8.98
N TRP A 150 -4.76 -22.92 7.68
CA TRP A 150 -5.80 -22.95 6.63
C TRP A 150 -6.49 -24.32 6.51
N SER A 151 -5.73 -25.41 6.63
CA SER A 151 -6.30 -26.77 6.63
C SER A 151 -7.08 -27.08 7.92
N SER A 152 -6.65 -26.55 9.07
CA SER A 152 -7.39 -26.66 10.33
C SER A 152 -8.70 -25.84 10.32
N ALA A 153 -8.70 -24.65 9.71
CA ALA A 153 -9.88 -23.81 9.55
C ALA A 153 -10.95 -24.47 8.65
N ARG A 154 -10.52 -25.11 7.55
CA ARG A 154 -11.41 -25.84 6.63
C ARG A 154 -12.10 -27.05 7.27
N ASN A 155 -11.40 -27.78 8.15
CA ASN A 155 -12.00 -28.92 8.84
C ASN A 155 -13.04 -28.52 9.89
N ARG A 156 -12.88 -27.35 10.54
CA ARG A 156 -13.87 -26.85 11.53
C ARG A 156 -15.20 -26.44 10.89
N THR A 157 -15.18 -25.95 9.65
CA THR A 157 -16.41 -25.62 8.91
C THR A 157 -17.12 -26.87 8.36
N ALA A 158 -16.39 -27.97 8.12
CA ALA A 158 -16.98 -29.23 7.65
C ALA A 158 -17.66 -30.02 8.79
N SER A 159 -17.13 -29.98 10.01
CA SER A 159 -17.71 -30.68 11.17
C SER A 159 -18.89 -29.96 11.83
N GLY A 160 -19.17 -28.70 11.44
CA GLY A 160 -20.34 -27.94 11.91
C GLY A 160 -21.62 -28.16 11.09
N ALA A 161 -21.54 -28.84 9.94
CA ALA A 161 -22.67 -29.01 9.02
C ALA A 161 -23.47 -30.32 9.22
N SER A 162 -23.12 -31.16 10.19
CA SER A 162 -23.75 -32.47 10.41
C SER A 162 -24.46 -32.62 11.77
N GLY A 163 -24.80 -31.52 12.43
CA GLY A 163 -25.28 -31.52 13.83
C GLY A 163 -26.65 -30.86 14.08
N GLU A 164 -27.44 -30.54 13.06
CA GLU A 164 -28.73 -29.86 13.24
C GLU A 164 -29.87 -30.65 12.58
N SER A 165 -30.18 -31.81 13.14
CA SER A 165 -31.44 -32.51 12.90
C SER A 165 -31.75 -33.44 14.07
N ALA A 166 -32.04 -32.87 15.25
CA ALA A 166 -32.77 -33.59 16.28
C ALA A 166 -33.40 -32.63 17.30
N ALA A 167 -34.68 -32.85 17.57
CA ALA A 167 -35.42 -32.48 18.77
C ALA A 167 -35.99 -31.05 18.88
N SER A 168 -37.22 -30.89 18.44
CA SER A 168 -38.23 -30.23 19.27
C SER A 168 -39.59 -30.88 19.00
N ASP A 169 -39.89 -31.89 19.82
CA ASP A 169 -41.17 -32.58 19.86
C ASP A 169 -41.66 -32.58 21.32
N ARG A 170 -42.93 -32.21 21.49
CA ARG A 170 -43.79 -32.25 22.70
C ARG A 170 -43.76 -31.08 23.73
N PRO A 171 -44.75 -30.97 24.64
CA PRO A 171 -46.18 -30.71 24.38
C PRO A 171 -46.84 -29.76 25.43
N HIS A 172 -48.13 -29.43 25.20
CA HIS A 172 -49.20 -29.01 26.14
C HIS A 172 -48.97 -27.90 27.18
N ALA A 173 -49.74 -26.81 27.06
CA ALA A 173 -50.87 -26.48 27.97
C ALA A 173 -51.77 -25.42 27.32
#